data_AF-A0A653VEK2-F1
#
_entry.id   AF-A0A653VEK2-F1
#
_cell.length_a   1.000
_cell.length_b   1.000
_cell.length_c   1.000
_cell.angle_alpha   90.00
_cell.angle_beta   90.00
_cell.angle_gamma   90.00
#
_symmetry.space_group_name_H-M   'P 1'
#
loop_
_entity.id
_entity.type
_entity.pdbx_description
1 polymer ?
#
loop_
_entity_poly.entity_id
_entity_poly.type
_entity_poly.pdbx_seq_one_letter_code
_entity_poly.pdbx_strand_id
1 'polypeptide(L)'
;MYLLFSQRNNIKDIDLFPYDGDVPERLRIQIFHLIIAVYEIRNTEFVGLTSDALNQVFYKNAFAEIRQHLLEEHGLLSLLDAPGDTTDGPNEIESCLDFLLYCEEGDWVIDMVELLIKFAFDWNLIGPQTIETLNKRFRENGIGLEFVEDRFIKINSTILHVEAVRPALMLMRSTGFSGPLDEYLEAHEQYRNGDNKAAITSAAKAFESTMKTICQAKGWPTSKGTAAALIQALFDNQFLPNYYQTQLNSLRTTLEGLPTVRNNNTGHGQGPNIIDIPDYLTQYALNLAGANITLLIQIYNKHFIKGESK
;
A
#
# COMPACT_ATOMS: atom_id res chain seq x y z
N MET A 1 4.72 -15.52 24.21
CA MET A 1 3.33 -15.10 23.98
C MET A 1 3.33 -14.25 22.74
N TYR A 2 2.69 -14.71 21.67
CA TYR A 2 2.62 -14.02 20.39
C TYR A 2 1.33 -13.22 20.39
N LEU A 3 1.42 -11.89 20.24
CA LEU A 3 0.24 -11.01 20.24
C LEU A 3 -0.34 -10.88 18.83
N LEU A 4 -1.66 -10.95 18.74
CA LEU A 4 -2.43 -10.84 17.49
C LEU A 4 -2.44 -9.43 16.92
N PHE A 5 -2.75 -9.29 15.62
CA PHE A 5 -2.81 -8.02 14.93
C PHE A 5 -3.72 -7.00 15.62
N SER A 6 -4.93 -7.38 16.00
CA SER A 6 -5.90 -6.51 16.66
C SER A 6 -5.39 -5.98 18.01
N GLN A 7 -4.76 -6.85 18.81
CA GLN A 7 -4.16 -6.50 20.10
C GLN A 7 -3.00 -5.51 19.93
N ARG A 8 -2.17 -5.67 18.88
CA ARG A 8 -1.02 -4.80 18.60
C ARG A 8 -1.43 -3.40 18.12
N ASN A 9 -2.61 -3.24 17.54
CA ASN A 9 -3.00 -2.05 16.78
C ASN A 9 -4.17 -1.26 17.38
N ASN A 10 -4.48 -1.45 18.66
CA ASN A 10 -5.64 -0.88 19.35
C ASN A 10 -5.56 0.65 19.63
N ILE A 11 -4.73 1.40 18.91
CA ILE A 11 -4.60 2.86 18.99
C ILE A 11 -5.31 3.48 17.79
N LYS A 12 -6.47 4.11 18.03
CA LYS A 12 -7.23 4.87 17.03
C LYS A 12 -6.53 6.20 16.71
N ASP A 13 -5.49 6.14 15.88
CA ASP A 13 -5.00 7.34 15.19
C ASP A 13 -5.98 7.74 14.08
N ILE A 14 -6.05 9.03 13.76
CA ILE A 14 -6.95 9.59 12.75
C ILE A 14 -6.56 9.04 11.36
N ASP A 15 -7.25 7.97 10.98
CA ASP A 15 -7.00 7.18 9.77
C ASP A 15 -7.34 8.01 8.52
N LEU A 16 -6.34 8.23 7.66
CA LEU A 16 -6.51 9.00 6.42
C LEU A 16 -6.71 8.11 5.19
N PHE A 17 -6.68 6.80 5.40
CA PHE A 17 -7.31 5.81 4.54
C PHE A 17 -8.43 5.21 5.37
N PRO A 18 -9.69 5.21 4.89
CA PRO A 18 -10.72 4.43 5.55
C PRO A 18 -10.32 2.96 5.42
N TYR A 19 -9.61 2.45 6.42
CA TYR A 19 -10.02 1.17 6.96
C TYR A 19 -11.36 1.44 7.62
N ASP A 20 -12.45 1.23 6.89
CA ASP A 20 -13.79 1.22 7.51
C ASP A 20 -13.98 -0.03 8.39
N GLY A 21 -12.91 -0.59 8.95
CA GLY A 21 -12.92 -1.86 9.68
C GLY A 21 -13.27 -3.08 8.82
N ASP A 22 -13.60 -2.90 7.54
CA ASP A 22 -14.12 -3.96 6.68
C ASP A 22 -13.06 -4.52 5.73
N VAL A 23 -12.82 -5.83 5.82
CA VAL A 23 -12.03 -6.59 4.85
C VAL A 23 -12.94 -6.91 3.64
N PRO A 24 -12.66 -6.41 2.42
CA PRO A 24 -13.55 -6.62 1.28
C PRO A 24 -13.80 -8.10 0.97
N GLU A 25 -15.04 -8.46 0.63
CA GLU A 25 -15.43 -9.83 0.26
C GLU A 25 -14.49 -10.43 -0.81
N ARG A 26 -14.14 -9.63 -1.83
CA ARG A 26 -13.18 -10.01 -2.87
C ARG A 26 -11.84 -10.46 -2.28
N LEU A 27 -11.31 -9.74 -1.31
CA LEU A 27 -10.04 -10.09 -0.66
C LEU A 27 -10.18 -11.36 0.17
N ARG A 28 -11.28 -11.51 0.92
CA ARG A 28 -11.56 -12.72 1.71
C ARG A 28 -11.56 -13.97 0.83
N ILE A 29 -12.26 -13.91 -0.30
CA ILE A 29 -12.31 -15.00 -1.29
C ILE A 29 -10.92 -15.27 -1.90
N GLN A 30 -10.16 -14.23 -2.23
CA GLN A 30 -8.79 -14.39 -2.72
C GLN A 30 -7.92 -15.12 -1.67
N ILE A 31 -7.94 -14.67 -0.42
CA ILE A 31 -7.16 -15.29 0.67
C ILE A 31 -7.64 -16.72 0.91
N PHE A 32 -8.94 -16.98 0.92
CA PHE A 32 -9.50 -18.33 1.00
C PHE A 32 -8.87 -19.26 -0.05
N HIS A 33 -8.85 -18.86 -1.33
CA HIS A 33 -8.19 -19.65 -2.38
C HIS A 33 -6.68 -19.79 -2.18
N LEU A 34 -6.02 -18.81 -1.56
CA LEU A 34 -4.59 -18.94 -1.19
C LEU A 34 -4.41 -20.04 -0.14
N ILE A 35 -5.20 -20.00 0.93
CA ILE A 35 -5.14 -20.96 2.03
C ILE A 35 -5.45 -22.38 1.54
N ILE A 36 -6.50 -22.54 0.73
CA ILE A 36 -6.82 -23.82 0.10
C ILE A 36 -5.63 -24.38 -0.69
N ALA A 37 -4.92 -23.54 -1.45
CA ALA A 37 -3.75 -23.96 -2.21
C ALA A 37 -2.54 -24.27 -1.31
N VAL A 38 -2.27 -23.46 -0.29
CA VAL A 38 -1.14 -23.60 0.63
C VAL A 38 -1.24 -24.86 1.48
N TYR A 39 -2.44 -25.17 1.96
CA TYR A 39 -2.70 -26.34 2.80
C TYR A 39 -3.16 -27.57 2.01
N GLU A 40 -3.16 -27.48 0.67
CA GLU A 40 -3.61 -28.54 -0.24
C GLU A 40 -5.01 -29.12 0.10
N ILE A 41 -5.92 -28.26 0.57
CA ILE A 41 -7.26 -28.65 0.99
C ILE A 41 -8.07 -28.99 -0.26
N ARG A 42 -8.38 -30.28 -0.47
CA ARG A 42 -9.20 -30.73 -1.60
C ARG A 42 -10.68 -30.67 -1.23
N ASN A 43 -11.47 -29.99 -2.07
CA ASN A 43 -12.92 -30.06 -2.01
C ASN A 43 -13.38 -31.37 -2.68
N THR A 44 -13.89 -32.33 -1.93
CA THR A 44 -14.53 -33.52 -2.50
C THR A 44 -15.93 -33.67 -1.93
N GLU A 45 -16.90 -33.22 -2.72
CA GLU A 45 -18.24 -33.81 -2.70
C GLU A 45 -18.08 -35.32 -2.92
N PHE A 46 -18.69 -36.11 -2.03
CA PHE A 46 -18.69 -37.58 -2.03
C PHE A 46 -17.38 -38.29 -1.65
N VAL A 47 -17.45 -38.97 -0.50
CA VAL A 47 -16.48 -39.93 0.07
C VAL A 47 -15.32 -39.25 0.80
N GLY A 48 -15.10 -39.65 2.05
CA GLY A 48 -14.22 -39.02 3.02
C GLY A 48 -12.84 -38.65 2.47
N LEU A 49 -12.32 -37.53 2.99
CA LEU A 49 -11.05 -36.94 2.63
C LEU A 49 -9.95 -38.03 2.56
N THR A 50 -9.11 -38.05 1.52
CA THR A 50 -7.76 -38.67 1.55
C THR A 50 -6.73 -37.76 0.87
N SER A 51 -5.90 -37.12 1.68
CA SER A 51 -4.45 -37.14 1.49
C SER A 51 -3.95 -38.39 2.24
N ASP A 52 -2.66 -38.74 2.24
CA ASP A 52 -2.16 -39.72 3.24
C ASP A 52 -2.77 -39.39 4.60
N ALA A 53 -3.29 -40.39 5.32
CA ALA A 53 -4.07 -40.18 6.55
C ALA A 53 -3.33 -39.26 7.55
N LEU A 54 -2.00 -39.25 7.50
CA LEU A 54 -1.12 -38.35 8.25
C LEU A 54 -1.30 -36.86 7.89
N ASN A 55 -1.38 -36.50 6.60
CA ASN A 55 -1.55 -35.10 6.17
C ASN A 55 -2.91 -34.55 6.62
N GLN A 56 -3.93 -35.40 6.66
CA GLN A 56 -5.26 -35.01 7.12
C GLN A 56 -5.32 -34.76 8.63
N VAL A 57 -4.73 -35.67 9.40
CA VAL A 57 -4.60 -35.51 10.85
C VAL A 57 -3.74 -34.30 11.17
N PHE A 58 -2.67 -34.10 10.40
CA PHE A 58 -1.78 -32.95 10.55
C PHE A 58 -2.51 -31.62 10.33
N TYR A 59 -3.21 -31.44 9.21
CA TYR A 59 -3.92 -30.19 8.96
C TYR A 59 -5.12 -29.99 9.88
N LYS A 60 -5.83 -31.06 10.25
CA LYS A 60 -6.86 -30.96 11.28
C LYS A 60 -6.29 -30.43 12.60
N ASN A 61 -5.17 -30.98 13.05
CA ASN A 61 -4.51 -30.52 14.28
C ASN A 61 -3.97 -29.09 14.14
N ALA A 62 -3.42 -28.73 12.98
CA ALA A 62 -2.95 -27.38 12.70
C ALA A 62 -4.07 -26.34 12.83
N PHE A 63 -5.22 -26.59 12.20
CA PHE A 63 -6.37 -25.70 12.27
C PHE A 63 -6.99 -25.68 13.69
N ALA A 64 -6.95 -26.81 14.41
CA ALA A 64 -7.34 -26.84 15.81
C ALA A 64 -6.43 -25.97 16.70
N GLU A 65 -5.11 -26.01 16.48
CA GLU A 65 -4.14 -25.15 17.19
C GLU A 65 -4.33 -23.67 16.86
N ILE A 66 -4.53 -23.33 15.58
CA ILE A 66 -4.82 -21.96 15.12
C ILE A 66 -6.08 -21.42 15.79
N ARG A 67 -7.17 -22.19 15.73
CA ARG A 67 -8.44 -21.86 16.39
C ARG A 67 -8.24 -21.65 17.89
N GLN A 68 -7.59 -22.59 18.55
CA GLN A 68 -7.35 -22.52 19.99
C GLN A 68 -6.53 -21.29 20.37
N HIS A 69 -5.51 -20.95 19.59
CA HIS A 69 -4.68 -19.78 19.85
C HIS A 69 -5.47 -18.46 19.70
N LEU A 70 -6.33 -18.35 18.68
CA LEU A 70 -7.23 -17.20 18.53
C LEU A 70 -8.15 -17.04 19.75
N LEU A 71 -8.75 -18.14 20.21
CA LEU A 71 -9.63 -18.15 21.37
C LEU A 71 -8.90 -17.76 22.66
N GLU A 72 -7.68 -18.28 22.87
CA GLU A 72 -6.88 -17.98 24.06
C GLU A 72 -6.48 -16.51 24.13
N GLU A 73 -6.02 -15.94 23.03
CA GLU A 73 -5.57 -14.54 22.98
C GLU A 73 -6.74 -13.55 23.15
N HIS A 74 -7.94 -13.92 22.70
CA HIS A 74 -9.15 -13.11 22.85
C HIS A 74 -10.00 -13.44 24.08
N GLY A 75 -9.66 -14.50 24.83
CA GLY A 75 -10.40 -14.93 26.01
C GLY A 75 -11.78 -15.51 25.71
N LEU A 76 -11.94 -16.19 24.58
CA LEU A 76 -13.20 -16.79 24.13
C LEU A 76 -13.29 -18.29 24.45
N LEU A 77 -14.52 -18.80 24.57
CA LEU A 77 -14.78 -20.24 24.71
C LEU A 77 -15.08 -20.91 23.35
N SER A 78 -15.65 -20.15 22.41
CA SER A 78 -15.96 -20.57 21.06
C SER A 78 -15.77 -19.44 20.05
N LEU A 79 -15.60 -19.77 18.77
CA LEU A 79 -15.58 -18.76 17.69
C LEU A 79 -16.93 -18.04 17.58
N LEU A 80 -18.02 -18.71 17.92
CA LEU A 80 -19.36 -18.11 18.01
C LEU A 80 -19.46 -17.00 19.08
N ASP A 81 -18.52 -16.93 20.03
CA ASP A 81 -18.45 -15.85 21.01
C ASP A 81 -17.69 -14.62 20.46
N ALA A 82 -17.04 -14.76 19.29
CA ALA A 82 -16.36 -13.66 18.62
C ALA A 82 -17.39 -12.66 18.04
N PRO A 83 -17.12 -11.35 18.10
CA PRO A 83 -18.04 -10.37 17.55
C PRO A 83 -18.12 -10.52 16.01
N GLY A 84 -19.34 -10.47 15.48
CA GLY A 84 -19.59 -10.58 14.05
C GLY A 84 -19.51 -12.00 13.46
N ASP A 85 -19.22 -13.02 14.26
CA ASP A 85 -19.31 -14.41 13.79
C ASP A 85 -20.74 -14.96 13.96
N THR A 86 -21.21 -15.73 12.99
CA THR A 86 -22.57 -16.29 12.97
C THR A 86 -22.61 -17.79 12.72
N THR A 87 -21.48 -18.41 12.40
CA THR A 87 -21.41 -19.81 11.96
C THR A 87 -20.14 -20.48 12.45
N ASP A 88 -20.27 -21.67 13.04
CA ASP A 88 -19.13 -22.55 13.30
C ASP A 88 -19.22 -23.73 12.33
N GLY A 89 -18.14 -23.96 11.60
CA GLY A 89 -18.05 -25.05 10.64
C GLY A 89 -18.15 -26.43 11.31
N PRO A 90 -18.46 -27.50 10.56
CA PRO A 90 -18.61 -28.84 11.10
C PRO A 90 -17.28 -29.47 11.57
N ASN A 91 -16.13 -28.87 11.23
CA ASN A 91 -14.80 -29.26 11.68
C ASN A 91 -13.89 -28.03 11.75
N GLU A 92 -12.73 -28.19 12.38
CA GLU A 92 -11.79 -27.11 12.70
C GLU A 92 -11.28 -26.36 11.46
N ILE A 93 -11.16 -27.07 10.32
CA ILE A 93 -10.76 -26.46 9.04
C ILE A 93 -11.88 -25.56 8.53
N GLU A 94 -13.09 -26.12 8.40
CA GLU A 94 -14.26 -25.37 7.94
C GLU A 94 -14.58 -24.20 8.87
N SER A 95 -14.46 -24.37 10.19
CA SER A 95 -14.64 -23.29 11.16
C SER A 95 -13.72 -22.09 10.90
N CYS A 96 -12.43 -22.32 10.66
CA CYS A 96 -11.50 -21.21 10.40
C CYS A 96 -11.74 -20.56 9.03
N LEU A 97 -12.14 -21.35 8.03
CA LEU A 97 -12.42 -20.84 6.69
C LEU A 97 -13.73 -20.06 6.63
N ASP A 98 -14.76 -20.53 7.34
CA ASP A 98 -16.04 -19.83 7.49
C ASP A 98 -15.82 -18.51 8.25
N PHE A 99 -15.03 -18.54 9.33
CA PHE A 99 -14.66 -17.33 10.06
C PHE A 99 -13.97 -16.29 9.16
N LEU A 100 -13.02 -16.71 8.33
CA LEU A 100 -12.36 -15.85 7.34
C LEU A 100 -13.35 -15.21 6.35
N LEU A 101 -14.35 -15.97 5.90
CA LEU A 101 -15.30 -15.53 4.88
C LEU A 101 -16.43 -14.68 5.44
N TYR A 102 -16.94 -15.01 6.63
CA TYR A 102 -18.24 -14.53 7.11
C TYR A 102 -18.19 -13.67 8.37
N CYS A 103 -17.09 -13.65 9.11
CA CYS A 103 -16.98 -12.78 10.29
C CYS A 103 -17.14 -11.30 9.89
N GLU A 104 -18.11 -10.60 10.47
CA GLU A 104 -18.42 -9.20 10.15
C GLU A 104 -17.30 -8.24 10.60
N GLU A 105 -16.53 -8.60 11.63
CA GLU A 105 -15.47 -7.74 12.16
C GLU A 105 -14.14 -7.97 11.41
N GLY A 106 -13.73 -7.01 10.57
CA GLY A 106 -12.53 -7.18 9.75
C GLY A 106 -11.23 -7.30 10.54
N ASP A 107 -11.09 -6.67 11.71
CA ASP A 107 -9.89 -6.84 12.55
C ASP A 107 -9.70 -8.31 13.00
N TRP A 108 -10.81 -9.01 13.28
CA TRP A 108 -10.80 -10.42 13.66
C TRP A 108 -10.49 -11.32 12.46
N VAL A 109 -11.00 -10.95 11.29
CA VAL A 109 -10.68 -11.62 10.03
C VAL A 109 -9.17 -11.53 9.78
N ILE A 110 -8.55 -10.37 9.99
CA ILE A 110 -7.10 -10.22 9.85
C ILE A 110 -6.33 -11.04 10.89
N ASP A 111 -6.80 -11.14 12.13
CA ASP A 111 -6.18 -12.03 13.13
C ASP A 111 -6.18 -13.49 12.66
N MET A 112 -7.31 -13.97 12.12
CA MET A 112 -7.41 -15.33 11.56
C MET A 112 -6.44 -15.52 10.39
N VAL A 113 -6.38 -14.56 9.46
CA VAL A 113 -5.42 -14.59 8.35
C VAL A 113 -3.98 -14.62 8.85
N GLU A 114 -3.65 -13.84 9.90
CA GLU A 114 -2.30 -13.80 10.47
C GLU A 114 -1.88 -15.16 10.99
N LEU A 115 -2.76 -15.84 11.72
CA LEU A 115 -2.47 -17.15 12.28
C LEU A 115 -2.32 -18.22 11.21
N LEU A 116 -3.19 -18.23 10.20
CA LEU A 116 -3.08 -19.14 9.07
C LEU A 116 -1.75 -18.93 8.31
N ILE A 117 -1.42 -17.69 7.95
CA ILE A 117 -0.19 -17.41 7.21
C ILE A 117 1.06 -17.66 8.08
N LYS A 118 1.03 -17.29 9.36
CA LYS A 118 2.13 -17.53 10.28
C LYS A 118 2.39 -19.02 10.47
N PHE A 119 1.35 -19.82 10.69
CA PHE A 119 1.52 -21.27 10.80
C PHE A 119 2.12 -21.83 9.52
N ALA A 120 1.61 -21.41 8.36
CA ALA A 120 2.13 -21.84 7.08
C ALA A 120 3.61 -21.42 6.87
N PHE A 121 4.00 -20.24 7.36
CA PHE A 121 5.39 -19.78 7.34
C PHE A 121 6.29 -20.61 8.26
N ASP A 122 5.90 -20.78 9.52
CA ASP A 122 6.68 -21.50 10.54
C ASP A 122 6.92 -22.98 10.14
N TRP A 123 5.94 -23.58 9.45
CA TRP A 123 6.03 -24.95 8.94
C TRP A 123 6.58 -25.06 7.50
N ASN A 124 7.10 -23.96 6.93
CA ASN A 124 7.66 -23.89 5.57
C ASN A 124 6.69 -24.36 4.46
N LEU A 125 5.38 -24.16 4.64
CA LEU A 125 4.35 -24.43 3.64
C LEU A 125 4.27 -23.32 2.58
N ILE A 126 4.77 -22.12 2.88
CA ILE A 126 4.79 -20.98 1.95
C ILE A 126 6.20 -20.51 1.65
N GLY A 127 6.40 -20.02 0.42
CA GLY A 127 7.64 -19.42 -0.02
C GLY A 127 7.47 -17.94 -0.43
N PRO A 128 8.55 -17.29 -0.89
CA PRO A 128 8.54 -15.86 -1.25
C PRO A 128 7.45 -15.47 -2.25
N GLN A 129 7.14 -16.33 -3.23
CA GLN A 129 6.11 -16.07 -4.24
C GLN A 129 4.69 -16.03 -3.64
N THR A 130 4.40 -16.87 -2.65
CA THR A 130 3.11 -16.88 -1.95
C THR A 130 2.96 -15.61 -1.11
N ILE A 131 4.04 -15.19 -0.44
CA ILE A 131 4.09 -13.94 0.34
C ILE A 131 3.90 -12.72 -0.59
N GLU A 132 4.59 -12.68 -1.72
CA GLU A 132 4.43 -11.64 -2.74
C GLU A 132 2.99 -11.59 -3.27
N THR A 133 2.39 -12.75 -3.52
CA THR A 133 0.98 -12.87 -3.95
C THR A 133 0.02 -12.35 -2.89
N LEU A 134 0.24 -12.66 -1.61
CA LEU A 134 -0.56 -12.17 -0.49
C LEU A 134 -0.47 -10.64 -0.37
N ASN A 135 0.75 -10.10 -0.36
CA ASN A 135 0.99 -8.66 -0.23
C ASN A 135 0.42 -7.88 -1.44
N LYS A 136 0.53 -8.45 -2.65
CA LYS A 136 -0.10 -7.91 -3.85
C LYS A 136 -1.63 -7.84 -3.70
N ARG A 137 -2.27 -8.89 -3.19
CA ARG A 137 -3.73 -8.93 -2.98
C ARG A 137 -4.21 -7.93 -1.95
N PHE A 138 -3.47 -7.75 -0.85
CA PHE A 138 -3.77 -6.68 0.11
C PHE A 138 -3.75 -5.31 -0.59
N ARG A 139 -2.72 -5.04 -1.39
CA ARG A 139 -2.59 -3.78 -2.13
C ARG A 139 -3.72 -3.56 -3.15
N GLU A 140 -4.04 -4.58 -3.95
CA GLU A 140 -5.12 -4.54 -4.95
C GLU A 140 -6.49 -4.23 -4.35
N ASN A 141 -6.70 -4.64 -3.09
CA ASN A 141 -7.94 -4.40 -2.36
C ASN A 141 -7.85 -3.18 -1.42
N GLY A 142 -6.78 -2.38 -1.53
CA GLY A 142 -6.60 -1.16 -0.72
C GLY A 142 -6.34 -1.43 0.77
N ILE A 143 -5.99 -2.65 1.14
CA ILE A 143 -5.58 -3.01 2.49
C ILE A 143 -4.09 -2.71 2.64
N GLY A 144 -3.75 -1.71 3.46
CA GLY A 144 -2.39 -1.36 3.85
C GLY A 144 -1.79 -2.34 4.86
N LEU A 145 -1.73 -3.62 4.52
CA LEU A 145 -1.03 -4.66 5.28
C LEU A 145 0.04 -5.30 4.43
N GLU A 146 1.15 -5.65 5.07
CA GLU A 146 2.21 -6.43 4.45
C GLU A 146 2.64 -7.55 5.39
N PHE A 147 2.78 -8.76 4.88
CA PHE A 147 3.47 -9.84 5.58
C PHE A 147 4.97 -9.73 5.31
N VAL A 148 5.74 -9.52 6.36
CA VAL A 148 7.21 -9.41 6.30
C VAL A 148 7.81 -10.30 7.37
N GLU A 149 8.72 -11.19 6.96
CA GLU A 149 9.31 -12.23 7.80
C GLU A 149 8.25 -13.14 8.44
N ASP A 150 7.79 -12.82 9.65
CA ASP A 150 6.93 -13.67 10.48
C ASP A 150 5.63 -13.00 10.96
N ARG A 151 5.31 -11.80 10.45
CA ARG A 151 4.21 -10.97 10.97
C ARG A 151 3.58 -10.07 9.93
N PHE A 152 2.32 -9.72 10.17
CA PHE A 152 1.72 -8.56 9.51
C PHE A 152 2.22 -7.27 10.13
N ILE A 153 2.65 -6.37 9.26
CA ILE A 153 2.87 -4.97 9.59
C ILE A 153 1.73 -4.15 8.97
N LYS A 154 1.17 -3.23 9.76
CA LYS A 154 0.37 -2.15 9.17
C LYS A 154 1.31 -1.33 8.31
N ILE A 155 1.06 -1.34 7.00
CA ILE A 155 1.48 -0.25 6.13
C ILE A 155 0.56 0.93 6.48
N ASN A 156 0.72 1.49 7.68
CA ASN A 156 0.28 2.84 7.97
C ASN A 156 1.20 3.74 7.16
N SER A 157 1.03 3.73 5.84
CA SER A 157 1.72 4.59 4.89
C SER A 157 3.18 4.81 5.31
N THR A 158 4.01 3.76 5.28
CA THR A 158 5.47 3.74 5.56
C THR A 158 5.99 5.13 5.92
N ILE A 159 6.06 5.58 7.18
CA ILE A 159 6.45 6.95 7.65
C ILE A 159 6.60 8.04 6.54
N LEU A 160 7.56 7.91 5.62
CA LEU A 160 7.60 8.54 4.29
C LEU A 160 6.25 8.78 3.54
N HIS A 161 5.33 7.82 3.44
CA HIS A 161 4.05 8.01 2.74
C HIS A 161 3.09 8.87 3.58
N VAL A 162 3.06 8.76 4.92
CA VAL A 162 2.35 9.73 5.78
C VAL A 162 2.99 11.11 5.67
N GLU A 163 4.32 11.22 5.68
CA GLU A 163 5.04 12.49 5.78
C GLU A 163 5.20 13.22 4.45
N ALA A 164 5.13 12.53 3.31
CA ALA A 164 5.27 13.13 1.98
C ALA A 164 3.94 13.24 1.21
N VAL A 165 3.06 12.24 1.30
CA VAL A 165 1.80 12.20 0.52
C VAL A 165 0.70 13.00 1.22
N ARG A 166 0.53 12.85 2.54
CA ARG A 166 -0.51 13.56 3.31
C ARG A 166 -0.35 15.08 3.23
N PRO A 167 0.84 15.67 3.44
CA PRO A 167 0.99 17.11 3.29
C PRO A 167 0.77 17.55 1.86
N ALA A 168 1.23 16.79 0.85
CA ALA A 168 1.01 17.12 -0.55
C ALA A 168 -0.49 17.21 -0.88
N LEU A 169 -1.27 16.19 -0.51
CA LEU A 169 -2.71 16.14 -0.75
C LEU A 169 -3.46 17.28 -0.04
N MET A 170 -3.16 17.52 1.24
CA MET A 170 -3.79 18.59 2.00
C MET A 170 -3.45 19.97 1.44
N LEU A 171 -2.16 20.18 1.11
CA LEU A 171 -1.70 21.44 0.54
C LEU A 171 -2.35 21.68 -0.82
N MET A 172 -2.30 20.71 -1.74
CA MET A 172 -2.87 20.85 -3.09
C MET A 172 -4.38 21.17 -3.08
N ARG A 173 -5.14 20.52 -2.18
CA ARG A 173 -6.57 20.83 -1.98
C ARG A 173 -6.80 22.27 -1.52
N SER A 174 -5.93 22.80 -0.68
CA SER A 174 -6.09 24.12 -0.06
C SER A 174 -5.64 25.31 -0.93
N THR A 175 -4.86 25.08 -2.00
CA THR A 175 -4.13 26.15 -2.71
C THR A 175 -4.49 26.30 -4.19
N GLY A 176 -5.52 25.62 -4.70
CA GLY A 176 -5.93 25.72 -6.10
C GLY A 176 -5.09 24.88 -7.06
N PHE A 177 -4.44 23.82 -6.57
CA PHE A 177 -3.66 22.87 -7.37
C PHE A 177 -4.51 21.63 -7.71
N SER A 178 -5.73 21.83 -8.21
CA SER A 178 -6.65 20.72 -8.50
C SER A 178 -6.14 19.77 -9.60
N GLY A 179 -5.57 20.30 -10.69
CA GLY A 179 -4.98 19.48 -11.75
C GLY A 179 -3.85 18.56 -11.25
N PRO A 180 -2.81 19.11 -10.59
CA PRO A 180 -1.76 18.30 -9.97
C PRO A 180 -2.28 17.28 -8.94
N LEU A 181 -3.33 17.64 -8.19
CA LEU A 181 -3.97 16.75 -7.22
C LEU A 181 -4.61 15.54 -7.90
N ASP A 182 -5.39 15.77 -8.95
CA ASP A 182 -6.08 14.71 -9.69
C ASP A 182 -5.08 13.72 -10.29
N GLU A 183 -4.00 14.24 -10.91
CA GLU A 183 -2.92 13.41 -11.48
C GLU A 183 -2.17 12.60 -10.40
N TYR A 184 -2.03 13.15 -9.19
CA TYR A 184 -1.36 12.46 -8.10
C TYR A 184 -2.25 11.37 -7.47
N LEU A 185 -3.55 11.62 -7.34
CA LEU A 185 -4.53 10.61 -6.91
C LEU A 185 -4.62 9.47 -7.93
N GLU A 186 -4.64 9.79 -9.23
CA GLU A 186 -4.60 8.82 -10.32
C GLU A 186 -3.34 7.93 -10.23
N ALA A 187 -2.18 8.51 -9.90
CA ALA A 187 -0.94 7.74 -9.72
C ALA A 187 -1.04 6.70 -8.61
N HIS A 188 -1.64 7.06 -7.47
CA HIS A 188 -1.86 6.13 -6.36
C HIS A 188 -2.93 5.07 -6.70
N GLU A 189 -3.97 5.42 -7.46
CA GLU A 189 -4.95 4.46 -7.95
C GLU A 189 -4.31 3.42 -8.88
N GLN A 190 -3.51 3.86 -9.85
CA GLN A 190 -2.78 2.99 -10.78
C GLN A 190 -1.83 2.06 -10.03
N TYR A 191 -1.15 2.54 -9.00
CA TYR A 191 -0.28 1.71 -8.16
C TYR A 191 -1.06 0.65 -7.38
N ARG A 192 -2.23 1.01 -6.82
CA ARG A 192 -3.11 0.03 -6.16
C ARG A 192 -3.57 -1.05 -7.12
N ASN A 193 -3.86 -0.69 -8.36
CA ASN A 193 -4.28 -1.63 -9.41
C ASN A 193 -3.11 -2.46 -9.99
N GLY A 194 -1.89 -2.31 -9.49
CA GLY A 194 -0.71 -3.02 -9.98
C GLY A 194 -0.12 -2.48 -11.30
N ASP A 195 -0.62 -1.34 -11.82
CA ASP A 195 -0.06 -0.69 -13.00
C ASP A 195 1.08 0.26 -12.61
N ASN A 196 2.23 -0.35 -12.31
CA ASN A 196 3.44 0.35 -11.89
C ASN A 196 3.93 1.37 -12.93
N LYS A 197 3.80 1.06 -14.22
CA LYS A 197 4.23 1.95 -15.31
C LYS A 197 3.35 3.19 -15.41
N ALA A 198 2.03 3.02 -15.34
CA ALA A 198 1.11 4.14 -15.34
C ALA A 198 1.30 4.99 -14.07
N ALA A 199 1.41 4.36 -12.90
CA ALA A 199 1.61 5.05 -11.63
C ALA A 199 2.82 6.00 -11.65
N ILE A 200 3.99 5.53 -12.07
CA ILE A 200 5.19 6.37 -12.20
C ILE A 200 4.96 7.53 -13.18
N THR A 201 4.26 7.26 -14.29
CA THR A 201 3.98 8.27 -15.31
C THR A 201 3.07 9.37 -14.78
N SER A 202 1.99 9.01 -14.08
CA SER A 202 1.05 9.95 -13.49
C SER A 202 1.65 10.73 -12.32
N ALA A 203 2.50 10.10 -11.50
CA ALA A 203 3.26 10.78 -10.44
C ALA A 203 4.19 11.87 -11.02
N ALA A 204 4.87 11.57 -12.13
CA ALA A 204 5.71 12.55 -12.82
C ALA A 204 4.90 13.68 -13.46
N LYS A 205 3.70 13.39 -14.00
CA LYS A 205 2.78 14.42 -14.50
C LYS A 205 2.36 15.37 -13.37
N ALA A 206 1.92 14.85 -12.23
CA ALA A 206 1.53 15.65 -11.08
C ALA A 206 2.65 16.64 -10.64
N PHE A 207 3.90 16.17 -10.63
CA PHE A 207 5.05 17.01 -10.32
C PHE A 207 5.29 18.10 -11.39
N GLU A 208 5.24 17.76 -12.67
CA GLU A 208 5.35 18.74 -13.76
C GLU A 208 4.22 19.78 -13.72
N SER A 209 2.98 19.33 -13.50
CA SER A 209 1.79 20.18 -13.39
C SER A 209 1.90 21.12 -12.19
N THR A 210 2.41 20.66 -11.05
CA THR A 210 2.68 21.51 -9.88
C THR A 210 3.61 22.68 -10.24
N MET A 211 4.72 22.41 -10.94
CA MET A 211 5.65 23.46 -11.36
C MET A 211 5.02 24.41 -12.39
N LYS A 212 4.23 23.88 -13.34
CA LYS A 212 3.49 24.71 -14.32
C LYS A 212 2.50 25.64 -13.62
N THR A 213 1.73 25.14 -12.65
CA THR A 213 0.79 25.94 -11.86
C THR A 213 1.51 27.07 -11.13
N ILE A 214 2.68 26.79 -10.52
CA ILE A 214 3.50 27.83 -9.86
C ILE A 214 3.96 28.89 -10.87
N CYS A 215 4.57 28.48 -11.98
CA CYS A 215 5.07 29.42 -13.00
C CYS A 215 3.92 30.27 -13.58
N GLN A 216 2.77 29.67 -13.86
CA GLN A 216 1.59 30.38 -14.36
C GLN A 216 1.09 31.40 -13.35
N ALA A 217 0.96 31.02 -12.06
CA ALA A 217 0.56 31.92 -11.00
C ALA A 217 1.55 33.09 -10.78
N LYS A 218 2.80 32.92 -11.23
CA LYS A 218 3.87 33.92 -11.15
C LYS A 218 4.05 34.75 -12.42
N GLY A 219 3.34 34.41 -13.51
CA GLY A 219 3.57 35.02 -14.81
C GLY A 219 4.94 34.68 -15.42
N TRP A 220 5.59 33.61 -14.97
CA TRP A 220 6.86 33.15 -15.51
C TRP A 220 6.63 32.37 -16.81
N PRO A 221 7.47 32.59 -17.84
CA PRO A 221 7.33 31.87 -19.10
C PRO A 221 7.58 30.38 -18.89
N THR A 222 6.53 29.56 -19.06
CA THR A 222 6.66 28.11 -19.16
C THR A 222 6.96 27.75 -20.60
N SER A 223 8.17 27.28 -20.89
CA SER A 223 8.41 26.62 -22.17
C SER A 223 7.63 25.29 -22.22
N LYS A 224 7.28 24.82 -23.43
CA LYS A 224 6.87 23.42 -23.63
C LYS A 224 8.11 22.53 -23.41
N GLY A 225 8.51 22.39 -22.16
CA GLY A 225 9.78 21.79 -21.75
C GLY A 225 9.58 20.58 -20.86
N THR A 226 10.62 19.75 -20.79
CA THR A 226 10.73 18.62 -19.87
C THR A 226 10.70 19.10 -18.41
N ALA A 227 10.47 18.19 -17.46
CA ALA A 227 10.57 18.49 -16.02
C ALA A 227 11.88 19.24 -15.66
N ALA A 228 13.00 18.91 -16.31
CA ALA A 228 14.28 19.59 -16.12
C ALA A 228 14.23 21.08 -16.48
N ALA A 229 13.52 21.47 -17.55
CA ALA A 229 13.36 22.85 -17.94
C ALA A 229 12.47 23.64 -16.95
N LEU A 230 11.44 23.00 -16.39
CA LEU A 230 10.59 23.60 -15.35
C LEU A 230 11.36 23.79 -14.04
N ILE A 231 12.18 22.82 -13.65
CA ILE A 231 13.08 22.94 -12.50
C ILE A 231 14.04 24.12 -12.72
N GLN A 232 14.68 24.22 -13.89
CA GLN A 232 15.56 25.35 -14.23
C GLN A 232 14.82 26.70 -14.14
N ALA A 233 13.58 26.78 -14.62
CA ALA A 233 12.79 28.01 -14.54
C ALA A 233 12.53 28.45 -13.09
N LEU A 234 12.27 27.51 -12.16
CA LEU A 234 12.13 27.84 -10.74
C LEU A 234 13.44 28.38 -10.14
N PHE A 235 14.59 27.85 -10.59
CA PHE A 235 15.91 28.33 -10.21
C PHE A 235 16.21 29.73 -10.73
N ASP A 236 16.00 29.97 -12.01
CA ASP A 236 16.30 31.24 -12.67
C ASP A 236 15.49 32.39 -12.07
N ASN A 237 14.26 32.10 -11.61
CA ASN A 237 13.39 33.07 -10.96
C ASN A 237 13.57 33.15 -9.44
N GLN A 238 14.61 32.54 -8.88
CA GLN A 238 14.94 32.58 -7.44
C GLN A 238 13.78 32.12 -6.53
N PHE A 239 12.92 31.23 -7.04
CA PHE A 239 11.84 30.63 -6.23
C PHE A 239 12.41 29.82 -5.07
N LEU A 240 13.59 29.22 -5.27
CA LEU A 240 14.35 28.49 -4.26
C LEU A 240 15.45 29.40 -3.66
N PRO A 241 15.67 29.42 -2.32
CA PRO A 241 16.58 30.39 -1.70
C PRO A 241 18.06 30.22 -2.08
N ASN A 242 18.67 31.25 -2.68
CA ASN A 242 20.04 31.22 -3.22
C ASN A 242 21.15 30.82 -2.22
N TYR A 243 20.99 31.04 -0.91
CA TYR A 243 22.03 30.70 0.09
C TYR A 243 22.20 29.19 0.31
N TYR A 244 21.35 28.37 -0.30
CA TYR A 244 21.49 26.92 -0.35
C TYR A 244 22.12 26.42 -1.66
N GLN A 245 22.74 27.26 -2.51
CA GLN A 245 23.11 26.92 -3.89
C GLN A 245 23.76 25.53 -4.10
N THR A 246 24.64 25.09 -3.19
CA THR A 246 25.20 23.72 -3.21
C THR A 246 24.15 22.66 -2.87
N GLN A 247 23.40 22.82 -1.78
CA GLN A 247 22.28 21.95 -1.42
C GLN A 247 21.14 21.99 -2.45
N LEU A 248 20.98 23.11 -3.16
CA LEU A 248 19.98 23.27 -4.19
C LEU A 248 20.40 22.61 -5.51
N ASN A 249 21.69 22.58 -5.83
CA ASN A 249 22.19 21.75 -6.92
C ASN A 249 21.99 20.26 -6.58
N SER A 250 22.25 19.85 -5.35
CA SER A 250 21.90 18.50 -4.88
C SER A 250 20.40 18.24 -4.91
N LEU A 251 19.57 19.21 -4.50
CA LEU A 251 18.12 19.16 -4.58
C LEU A 251 17.67 19.01 -6.03
N ARG A 252 18.23 19.78 -6.97
CA ARG A 252 17.97 19.64 -8.41
C ARG A 252 18.24 18.22 -8.87
N THR A 253 19.39 17.65 -8.52
CA THR A 253 19.72 16.26 -8.84
C THR A 253 18.71 15.29 -8.22
N THR A 254 18.24 15.54 -7.00
CA THR A 254 17.16 14.76 -6.37
C THR A 254 15.83 14.90 -7.10
N LEU A 255 15.44 16.12 -7.51
CA LEU A 255 14.22 16.40 -8.28
C LEU A 255 14.27 15.74 -9.67
N GLU A 256 15.45 15.68 -10.30
CA GLU A 256 15.69 14.99 -11.57
C GLU A 256 15.62 13.45 -11.43
N GLY A 257 15.65 12.91 -10.21
CA GLY A 257 15.53 11.49 -9.93
C GLY A 257 14.20 10.89 -10.43
N LEU A 258 13.08 11.60 -10.27
CA LEU A 258 11.76 11.13 -10.72
C LEU A 258 11.64 11.08 -12.26
N PRO A 259 11.99 12.14 -13.01
CA PRO A 259 12.13 12.07 -14.48
C PRO A 259 13.09 10.99 -14.95
N THR A 260 14.19 10.75 -14.23
CA THR A 260 15.14 9.68 -14.55
C THR A 260 14.52 8.30 -14.42
N VAL A 261 13.83 8.03 -13.30
CA VAL A 261 13.09 6.77 -13.09
C VAL A 261 12.04 6.56 -14.19
N ARG A 262 11.29 7.61 -14.54
CA ARG A 262 10.34 7.57 -15.65
C ARG A 262 11.03 7.30 -17.00
N ASN A 263 12.05 8.06 -17.36
CA ASN A 263 12.69 7.95 -18.68
C ASN A 263 13.35 6.59 -18.90
N ASN A 264 13.95 6.02 -17.86
CA ASN A 264 14.63 4.73 -17.94
C ASN A 264 13.68 3.53 -17.92
N ASN A 265 12.47 3.67 -17.37
CA ASN A 265 11.54 2.54 -17.20
C ASN A 265 10.25 2.65 -18.03
N THR A 266 9.84 3.85 -18.45
CA THR A 266 8.52 4.08 -19.07
C THR A 266 8.55 4.96 -20.32
N GLY A 267 9.63 5.71 -20.56
CA GLY A 267 9.72 6.79 -21.57
C GLY A 267 10.02 6.38 -23.02
N HIS A 268 10.41 5.13 -23.28
CA HIS A 268 10.67 4.64 -24.63
C HIS A 268 9.75 3.47 -25.00
N GLY A 269 9.35 3.39 -26.28
CA GLY A 269 8.53 2.30 -26.81
C GLY A 269 9.15 0.95 -26.48
N GLN A 270 8.31 -0.05 -26.19
CA GLN A 270 8.78 -1.38 -25.83
C GLN A 270 9.63 -1.93 -26.98
N GLY A 271 10.91 -2.18 -26.70
CA GLY A 271 11.66 -3.18 -27.45
C GLY A 271 11.05 -4.57 -27.24
N PRO A 272 11.65 -5.64 -27.76
CA PRO A 272 11.05 -6.98 -27.78
C PRO A 272 10.73 -7.61 -26.41
N ASN A 273 11.10 -6.99 -25.29
CA ASN A 273 10.85 -7.49 -23.93
C ASN A 273 9.97 -6.52 -23.13
N ILE A 274 8.87 -7.04 -22.56
CA ILE A 274 8.05 -6.32 -21.58
C ILE A 274 8.87 -6.18 -20.30
N ILE A 275 9.24 -4.96 -19.92
CA ILE A 275 9.90 -4.67 -18.64
C ILE A 275 8.79 -4.53 -17.60
N ASP A 276 8.72 -5.49 -16.68
CA ASP A 276 7.92 -5.36 -15.47
C ASP A 276 8.67 -4.48 -14.47
N ILE A 277 7.98 -3.48 -13.90
CA ILE A 277 8.60 -2.51 -12.98
C ILE A 277 8.31 -3.00 -11.57
N PRO A 278 9.34 -3.30 -10.76
CA PRO A 278 9.14 -3.72 -9.38
C PRO A 278 8.44 -2.66 -8.53
N ASP A 279 7.61 -3.12 -7.60
CA ASP A 279 6.83 -2.25 -6.70
C ASP A 279 7.67 -1.26 -5.90
N TYR A 280 8.85 -1.68 -5.44
CA TYR A 280 9.73 -0.83 -4.66
C TYR A 280 10.21 0.40 -5.46
N LEU A 281 10.35 0.29 -6.80
CA LEU A 281 10.69 1.43 -7.65
C LEU A 281 9.50 2.37 -7.83
N THR A 282 8.29 1.83 -8.00
CA THR A 282 7.07 2.64 -8.09
C THR A 282 6.81 3.39 -6.79
N GLN A 283 6.96 2.72 -5.66
CA GLN A 283 6.77 3.34 -4.34
C GLN A 283 7.82 4.42 -4.09
N TYR A 284 9.08 4.18 -4.47
CA TYR A 284 10.12 5.20 -4.44
C TYR A 284 9.74 6.43 -5.29
N ALA A 285 9.24 6.23 -6.51
CA ALA A 285 8.82 7.32 -7.39
C ALA A 285 7.63 8.12 -6.83
N LEU A 286 6.61 7.45 -6.28
CA LEU A 286 5.45 8.09 -5.66
C LEU A 286 5.84 8.93 -4.44
N ASN A 287 6.72 8.40 -3.58
CA ASN A 287 7.23 9.09 -2.41
C ASN A 287 8.05 10.32 -2.81
N LEU A 288 8.91 10.18 -3.82
CA LEU A 288 9.72 11.28 -4.34
C LEU A 288 8.83 12.40 -4.93
N ALA A 289 7.78 12.04 -5.68
CA ALA A 289 6.81 13.00 -6.19
C ALA A 289 6.11 13.76 -5.04
N GLY A 290 5.61 13.05 -4.03
CA GLY A 290 4.91 13.66 -2.89
C GLY A 290 5.80 14.62 -2.09
N ALA A 291 7.04 14.23 -1.81
CA ALA A 291 7.99 15.06 -1.09
C ALA A 291 8.30 16.36 -1.85
N ASN A 292 8.54 16.24 -3.16
CA ASN A 292 8.86 17.39 -4.01
C ASN A 292 7.67 18.34 -4.17
N ILE A 293 6.47 17.82 -4.40
CA ILE A 293 5.23 18.60 -4.49
C ILE A 293 4.97 19.35 -3.18
N THR A 294 5.09 18.65 -2.04
CA THR A 294 4.94 19.26 -0.71
C THR A 294 5.88 20.44 -0.52
N LEU A 295 7.17 20.25 -0.79
CA LEU A 295 8.16 21.31 -0.65
C LEU A 295 7.81 22.54 -1.51
N LEU A 296 7.49 22.34 -2.79
CA LEU A 296 7.17 23.43 -3.69
C LEU A 296 5.94 24.22 -3.25
N ILE A 297 4.88 23.54 -2.81
CA ILE A 297 3.66 24.21 -2.36
C ILE A 297 3.88 24.92 -1.02
N GLN A 298 4.68 24.36 -0.10
CA GLN A 298 5.02 25.06 1.14
C GLN A 298 5.79 26.36 0.88
N ILE A 299 6.76 26.33 -0.03
CA ILE A 299 7.49 27.54 -0.47
C ILE A 299 6.51 28.54 -1.10
N TYR A 300 5.64 28.06 -1.98
CA TYR A 300 4.62 28.89 -2.61
C TYR A 300 3.72 29.58 -1.57
N ASN A 301 3.22 28.83 -0.60
CA ASN A 301 2.32 29.36 0.44
C ASN A 301 3.02 30.36 1.35
N LYS A 302 4.25 30.04 1.79
CA LYS A 302 5.02 30.87 2.72
C LYS A 302 5.32 32.25 2.12
N HIS A 303 5.78 32.28 0.88
CA HIS A 303 6.20 33.54 0.25
C HIS A 303 5.04 34.33 -0.34
N PHE A 304 3.90 33.70 -0.64
CA PHE A 304 2.94 34.34 -1.54
C PHE A 304 1.49 34.39 -1.06
N ILE A 305 1.04 33.49 -0.19
CA ILE A 305 -0.28 33.64 0.45
C ILE A 305 -0.20 34.61 1.64
N LYS A 306 0.96 34.68 2.33
CA LYS A 306 1.15 35.57 3.49
C LYS A 306 1.65 36.98 3.15
N GLY A 307 1.77 37.35 1.87
CA GLY A 307 2.09 38.72 1.45
C GLY A 307 3.53 39.19 1.76
N GLU A 308 4.46 38.29 2.09
CA GLU A 308 5.88 38.64 2.24
C GLU A 308 6.53 38.81 0.86
N SER A 309 6.28 39.97 0.28
CA SER A 309 7.01 40.51 -0.86
C SER A 309 8.45 40.77 -0.40
N LYS A 310 9.42 40.04 -0.93
CA LYS A 310 10.79 40.54 -1.06
C LYS A 310 11.02 40.95 -2.49
#